data_AF-A0A373LH91-F1
#
_entry.id   AF-A0A373LH91-F1
#
_cell.length_a   1.000
_cell.length_b   1.000
_cell.length_c   1.000
_cell.angle_alpha   90.00
_cell.angle_beta   90.00
_cell.angle_gamma   90.00
#
_symmetry.space_group_name_H-M   'P 1'
#
loop_
_entity.id
_entity.type
_entity.pdbx_description
1 polymer ?
#
loop_
_entity_poly.entity_id
_entity_poly.type
_entity_poly.pdbx_seq_one_letter_code
_entity_poly.pdbx_strand_id
1 'polypeptide(L)'
;MKRKKIIKLIIWGIGLVCIIGIANFIITSGTVERNSADYEKAKIKNWNAVMAKSSNKKVINLQVDNKKIESKDYTLYMSDNMNLMIPINIIMDVFDCSQNIYDNKRVIVEKGRNIAVMYIGKDTIIFNDNQYKLQDKVVRKNGTVYIPANIFKDYFNYKYTWDSHLNKAFMNDRAVKDSKLPARYSYIDKKRAVEVKDQGNYGTCWAFATLTALETSLMPEEKLDFSENNLVYNNDLGNDIQDGGDYMMAMSYLMAWKGPVLEKDDKYGNETYNKNAKVVKHVQEAQIIPEKDYEQIKEMVYKYGGVETSMYMSMSNADMSSVYYNETEHAYCYKGNNKPNHDVVIIGWDDNYSKELFNDTSIKGDGAFICMNSWGEDFGYKGTFYVSYYDDLIGKNNVCYTKVEDTDNYKSIYQSDLCGWTGTMGFQNEPTVYFSNVFKAKADDKIKSVGFYGTDTNLKYEVFVCTDYKNNASLNERSHVAARGKLTNKGFYTIELDKEYAVKKNQKFAIIIKVTNNNNDNVFKLIPVEMQTKSMEGKVDLTDGEGYFSSSGVNWQSAENQGCNICLKAYGAN
;
A
#
# COMPACT_ATOMS: atom_id res chain seq x y z
N MET A 1 -19.93 -24.30 -94.86
CA MET A 1 -19.16 -24.73 -93.66
C MET A 1 -18.32 -23.63 -92.96
N LYS A 2 -18.13 -22.42 -93.54
CA LYS A 2 -17.29 -21.35 -92.93
C LYS A 2 -17.98 -20.45 -91.88
N ARG A 3 -19.32 -20.25 -91.93
CA ARG A 3 -20.06 -19.39 -90.98
C ARG A 3 -20.11 -19.93 -89.53
N LYS A 4 -20.22 -21.25 -89.32
CA LYS A 4 -20.33 -21.85 -87.97
C LYS A 4 -19.02 -21.82 -87.17
N LYS A 5 -17.85 -21.79 -87.81
CA LYS A 5 -16.54 -21.70 -87.12
C LYS A 5 -16.24 -20.28 -86.62
N ILE A 6 -16.62 -19.26 -87.40
CA ILE A 6 -16.46 -17.84 -87.02
C ILE A 6 -17.36 -17.50 -85.82
N ILE A 7 -18.61 -17.97 -85.81
CA ILE A 7 -19.54 -17.75 -84.68
C ILE A 7 -19.01 -18.41 -83.39
N LYS A 8 -18.45 -19.62 -83.46
CA LYS A 8 -17.83 -20.26 -82.28
C LYS A 8 -16.62 -19.47 -81.77
N LEU A 9 -15.71 -19.02 -82.63
CA LEU A 9 -14.56 -18.20 -82.23
C LEU A 9 -14.99 -16.86 -81.59
N ILE A 10 -16.03 -16.23 -82.11
CA ILE A 10 -16.59 -15.00 -81.53
C ILE A 10 -17.20 -15.29 -80.14
N ILE A 11 -17.94 -16.38 -79.97
CA ILE A 11 -18.52 -16.77 -78.67
C ILE A 11 -17.43 -17.07 -77.62
N TRP A 12 -16.36 -17.77 -78.01
CA TRP A 12 -15.22 -18.03 -77.12
C TRP A 12 -14.45 -16.75 -76.78
N GLY A 13 -14.28 -15.84 -77.75
CA GLY A 13 -13.67 -14.53 -77.52
C GLY A 13 -14.49 -13.65 -76.58
N ILE A 14 -15.82 -13.62 -76.74
CA ILE A 14 -16.74 -12.91 -75.83
C ILE A 14 -16.69 -13.52 -74.43
N GLY A 15 -16.69 -14.85 -74.30
CA GLY A 15 -16.58 -15.54 -73.02
C GLY A 15 -15.28 -15.21 -72.28
N LEU A 16 -14.14 -15.17 -72.98
CA LEU A 16 -12.85 -14.81 -72.39
C LEU A 16 -12.82 -13.34 -71.92
N VAL A 17 -13.37 -12.42 -72.71
CA VAL A 17 -13.47 -11.00 -72.35
C VAL A 17 -14.40 -10.81 -71.14
N CYS A 18 -15.49 -11.56 -71.05
CA CYS A 18 -16.36 -11.56 -69.88
C CYS A 18 -15.64 -12.08 -68.62
N ILE A 19 -14.85 -13.14 -68.73
CA ILE A 19 -14.09 -13.69 -67.59
C ILE A 19 -13.03 -12.70 -67.10
N ILE A 20 -12.29 -12.06 -68.01
CA ILE A 20 -11.30 -11.03 -67.67
C ILE A 20 -11.99 -9.80 -67.06
N GLY A 21 -13.15 -9.41 -67.59
CA GLY A 21 -13.97 -8.32 -67.04
C GLY A 21 -14.45 -8.60 -65.61
N ILE A 22 -14.93 -9.82 -65.33
CA ILE A 22 -15.37 -10.24 -64.00
C ILE A 22 -14.18 -10.30 -63.04
N ALA A 23 -13.04 -10.87 -63.45
CA ALA A 23 -11.83 -10.93 -62.62
C ALA A 23 -11.32 -9.52 -62.27
N ASN A 24 -11.24 -8.61 -63.25
CA ASN A 24 -10.87 -7.22 -63.01
C ASN A 24 -11.90 -6.51 -62.11
N PHE A 25 -13.19 -6.73 -62.31
CA PHE A 25 -14.24 -6.17 -61.46
C PHE A 25 -14.08 -6.62 -60.00
N ILE A 26 -13.86 -7.91 -59.74
CA ILE A 26 -13.65 -8.45 -58.38
C ILE A 26 -12.37 -7.89 -57.74
N ILE A 27 -11.27 -7.76 -58.49
CA ILE A 27 -10.03 -7.17 -57.99
C ILE A 27 -10.23 -5.68 -57.67
N THR A 28 -10.90 -4.93 -58.55
CA THR A 28 -11.18 -3.51 -58.32
C THR A 28 -12.18 -3.29 -57.19
N SER A 29 -13.24 -4.11 -57.06
CA SER A 29 -14.20 -4.01 -55.97
C SER A 29 -13.55 -4.32 -54.63
N GLY A 30 -12.73 -5.37 -54.54
CA GLY A 30 -11.96 -5.69 -53.34
C GLY A 30 -10.93 -4.62 -52.96
N THR A 31 -10.37 -3.91 -53.96
CA THR A 31 -9.46 -2.78 -53.72
C THR A 31 -10.21 -1.52 -53.25
N VAL A 32 -11.38 -1.23 -53.83
CA VAL A 32 -12.24 -0.11 -53.43
C VAL A 32 -12.81 -0.32 -52.02
N GLU A 33 -13.25 -1.53 -51.67
CA GLU A 33 -13.73 -1.86 -50.32
C GLU A 33 -12.63 -1.70 -49.26
N ARG A 34 -11.40 -2.18 -49.55
CA ARG A 34 -10.25 -1.97 -48.67
C ARG A 34 -9.93 -0.49 -48.50
N ASN A 35 -9.87 0.28 -49.58
CA ASN A 35 -9.60 1.72 -49.54
C ASN A 35 -10.69 2.49 -48.79
N SER A 36 -11.97 2.09 -48.94
CA SER A 36 -13.09 2.67 -48.18
C SER A 36 -12.99 2.35 -46.69
N ALA A 37 -12.65 1.11 -46.34
CA ALA A 37 -12.46 0.71 -44.94
C ALA A 37 -11.27 1.42 -44.30
N ASP A 38 -10.18 1.62 -45.04
CA ASP A 38 -8.99 2.33 -44.57
C ASP A 38 -9.24 3.85 -44.45
N TYR A 39 -10.03 4.44 -45.35
CA TYR A 39 -10.48 5.83 -45.24
C TYR A 39 -11.37 6.06 -44.01
N GLU A 40 -12.37 5.19 -43.78
CA GLU A 40 -13.24 5.29 -42.61
C GLU A 40 -12.45 5.07 -41.31
N LYS A 41 -11.51 4.12 -41.27
CA LYS A 41 -10.58 3.95 -40.13
C LYS A 41 -9.75 5.22 -39.87
N ALA A 42 -9.22 5.85 -40.92
CA ALA A 42 -8.44 7.08 -40.79
C ALA A 42 -9.30 8.26 -40.29
N LYS A 43 -10.55 8.36 -40.76
CA LYS A 43 -11.51 9.37 -40.31
C LYS A 43 -11.90 9.18 -38.84
N ILE A 44 -12.20 7.96 -38.42
CA ILE A 44 -12.49 7.61 -37.02
C ILE A 44 -11.29 7.91 -36.14
N LYS A 45 -10.07 7.55 -36.57
CA LYS A 45 -8.84 7.86 -35.82
C LYS A 45 -8.63 9.36 -35.64
N ASN A 46 -8.85 10.15 -36.70
CA ASN A 46 -8.78 11.60 -36.62
C ASN A 46 -9.85 12.18 -35.69
N TRP A 47 -11.08 11.64 -35.73
CA TRP A 47 -12.16 12.06 -34.85
C TRP A 47 -11.88 11.73 -33.38
N ASN A 48 -11.40 10.52 -33.09
CA ASN A 48 -11.04 10.08 -31.74
C ASN A 48 -9.94 10.98 -31.13
N ALA A 49 -8.91 11.32 -31.92
CA ALA A 49 -7.85 12.22 -31.46
C ALA A 49 -8.38 13.63 -31.14
N VAL A 50 -9.34 14.16 -31.91
CA VAL A 50 -10.00 15.45 -31.62
C VAL A 50 -10.81 15.38 -30.34
N MET A 51 -11.61 14.32 -30.17
CA MET A 51 -12.42 14.12 -28.96
C MET A 51 -11.56 13.92 -27.72
N ALA A 52 -10.48 13.14 -27.81
CA ALA A 52 -9.53 12.95 -26.71
C ALA A 52 -8.88 14.26 -26.28
N LYS A 53 -8.43 15.09 -27.24
CA LYS A 53 -7.92 16.43 -26.96
C LYS A 53 -8.96 17.31 -26.28
N SER A 54 -10.23 17.21 -26.67
CA SER A 54 -11.32 17.94 -26.02
C SER A 54 -11.54 17.49 -24.57
N SER A 55 -11.59 16.18 -24.32
CA SER A 55 -11.75 15.60 -22.97
C SER A 55 -10.60 16.00 -22.04
N ASN A 56 -9.37 15.98 -22.55
CA ASN A 56 -8.15 16.32 -21.80
C ASN A 56 -8.00 17.80 -21.45
N LYS A 57 -8.83 18.71 -22.01
CA LYS A 57 -8.86 20.12 -21.61
C LYS A 57 -9.54 20.36 -20.26
N LYS A 58 -10.28 19.36 -19.75
CA LYS A 58 -11.00 19.41 -18.48
C LYS A 58 -10.56 18.24 -17.61
N VAL A 59 -10.75 18.37 -16.30
CA VAL A 59 -10.51 17.26 -15.37
C VAL A 59 -11.40 16.08 -15.74
N ILE A 60 -10.79 14.91 -15.94
CA ILE A 60 -11.52 13.66 -16.16
C ILE A 60 -11.81 13.02 -14.81
N ASN A 61 -13.08 12.70 -14.57
CA ASN A 61 -13.52 12.10 -13.31
C ASN A 61 -13.61 10.57 -13.44
N LEU A 62 -13.38 9.87 -12.33
CA LEU A 62 -13.56 8.43 -12.24
C LEU A 62 -14.50 8.09 -11.09
N GLN A 63 -15.40 7.15 -11.33
CA GLN A 63 -16.22 6.51 -10.30
C GLN A 63 -16.05 5.00 -10.42
N VAL A 64 -15.67 4.36 -9.32
CA VAL A 64 -15.54 2.90 -9.23
C VAL A 64 -16.43 2.39 -8.11
N ASP A 65 -17.27 1.39 -8.40
CA ASP A 65 -18.20 0.78 -7.43
C ASP A 65 -19.06 1.80 -6.67
N ASN A 66 -19.62 2.76 -7.43
CA ASN A 66 -20.40 3.90 -6.94
C ASN A 66 -19.64 4.89 -6.03
N LYS A 67 -18.34 4.71 -5.83
CA LYS A 67 -17.49 5.66 -5.11
C LYS A 67 -16.81 6.60 -6.11
N LYS A 68 -16.94 7.91 -5.87
CA LYS A 68 -16.16 8.90 -6.60
C LYS A 68 -14.71 8.79 -6.14
N ILE A 69 -13.79 8.67 -7.09
CA ILE A 69 -12.37 8.71 -6.79
C ILE A 69 -11.94 10.18 -6.86
N GLU A 70 -11.30 10.70 -5.81
CA GLU A 70 -10.92 12.11 -5.71
C GLU A 70 -9.63 12.39 -6.48
N SER A 71 -9.67 13.37 -7.40
CA SER A 71 -8.58 13.64 -8.36
C SER A 71 -7.33 14.30 -7.77
N LYS A 72 -7.18 14.37 -6.44
CA LYS A 72 -6.05 15.09 -5.82
C LYS A 72 -4.73 14.35 -6.04
N ASP A 73 -4.77 13.02 -6.07
CA ASP A 73 -3.56 12.18 -6.05
C ASP A 73 -3.22 11.59 -7.44
N TYR A 74 -3.97 11.99 -8.47
CA TYR A 74 -3.79 11.43 -9.80
C TYR A 74 -4.34 12.31 -10.91
N THR A 75 -3.73 12.20 -12.09
CA THR A 75 -4.22 12.82 -13.32
C THR A 75 -4.55 11.75 -14.34
N LEU A 76 -5.84 11.55 -14.63
CA LEU A 76 -6.28 10.71 -15.75
C LEU A 76 -6.13 11.48 -17.07
N TYR A 77 -5.93 10.76 -18.17
CA TYR A 77 -6.06 11.35 -19.50
C TYR A 77 -6.69 10.36 -20.49
N MET A 78 -7.30 10.90 -21.54
CA MET A 78 -7.85 10.14 -22.67
C MET A 78 -6.78 10.00 -23.75
N SER A 79 -6.48 8.78 -24.20
CA SER A 79 -5.58 8.54 -25.34
C SER A 79 -6.21 8.95 -26.67
N ASP A 80 -5.42 9.08 -27.72
CA ASP A 80 -5.91 9.39 -29.08
C ASP A 80 -6.87 8.31 -29.64
N ASN A 81 -6.91 7.14 -29.01
CA ASN A 81 -7.84 6.06 -29.34
C ASN A 81 -9.15 6.11 -28.52
N MET A 82 -9.40 7.20 -27.77
CA MET A 82 -10.53 7.34 -26.86
C MET A 82 -10.56 6.29 -25.74
N ASN A 83 -9.37 5.92 -25.25
CA ASN A 83 -9.22 5.03 -24.10
C ASN A 83 -8.74 5.82 -22.89
N LEU A 84 -9.39 5.62 -21.74
CA LEU A 84 -8.98 6.26 -20.51
C LEU A 84 -7.66 5.64 -20.03
N MET A 85 -6.70 6.47 -19.71
CA MET A 85 -5.39 6.09 -19.21
C MET A 85 -5.35 6.34 -17.69
N ILE A 86 -5.26 5.26 -16.94
CA ILE A 86 -5.33 5.24 -15.47
C ILE A 86 -3.90 5.15 -14.91
N PRO A 87 -3.47 6.06 -14.04
CA PRO A 87 -2.14 5.98 -13.46
C PRO A 87 -2.05 4.82 -12.48
N ILE A 88 -0.88 4.19 -12.45
CA ILE A 88 -0.63 2.96 -11.71
C ILE A 88 -0.86 3.16 -10.21
N ASN A 89 -0.52 4.32 -9.64
CA ASN A 89 -0.60 4.58 -8.21
C ASN A 89 -2.00 4.45 -7.59
N ILE A 90 -3.08 4.47 -8.38
CA ILE A 90 -4.44 4.29 -7.84
C ILE A 90 -5.00 2.88 -8.01
N ILE A 91 -4.28 1.97 -8.66
CA ILE A 91 -4.86 0.67 -9.05
C ILE A 91 -5.16 -0.20 -7.84
N MET A 92 -4.24 -0.24 -6.87
CA MET A 92 -4.37 -1.12 -5.69
C MET A 92 -5.61 -0.76 -4.86
N ASP A 93 -5.81 0.53 -4.65
CA ASP A 93 -6.90 1.05 -3.80
C ASP A 93 -8.25 1.07 -4.52
N VAL A 94 -8.24 1.21 -5.84
CA VAL A 94 -9.46 1.41 -6.64
C VAL A 94 -9.99 0.11 -7.25
N PHE A 95 -9.12 -0.82 -7.67
CA PHE A 95 -9.51 -2.00 -8.45
C PHE A 95 -9.34 -3.33 -7.72
N ASP A 96 -8.96 -3.29 -6.44
CA ASP A 96 -8.66 -4.49 -5.64
C ASP A 96 -7.66 -5.43 -6.33
N CYS A 97 -6.66 -4.85 -6.97
CA CYS A 97 -5.59 -5.57 -7.63
C CYS A 97 -4.28 -5.42 -6.83
N SER A 98 -3.38 -6.39 -6.95
CA SER A 98 -1.96 -6.10 -6.72
C SER A 98 -1.36 -5.50 -8.00
N GLN A 99 -0.29 -4.72 -7.84
CA GLN A 99 0.48 -4.23 -8.97
C GLN A 99 1.96 -4.18 -8.65
N ASN A 100 2.80 -4.40 -9.65
CA ASN A 100 4.25 -4.33 -9.51
C ASN A 100 4.90 -3.92 -10.84
N ILE A 101 6.03 -3.21 -10.79
CA ILE A 101 6.87 -2.84 -11.92
C ILE A 101 8.25 -3.47 -11.77
N TYR A 102 8.54 -4.50 -12.57
CA TYR A 102 9.85 -5.13 -12.60
C TYR A 102 10.77 -4.43 -13.60
N ASP A 103 12.03 -4.25 -13.20
CA ASP A 103 13.12 -3.71 -14.04
C ASP A 103 12.76 -2.38 -14.73
N ASN A 104 11.90 -1.58 -14.09
CA ASN A 104 11.34 -0.33 -14.63
C ASN A 104 10.61 -0.44 -15.97
N LYS A 105 10.28 -1.66 -16.43
CA LYS A 105 9.77 -1.93 -17.79
C LYS A 105 8.54 -2.84 -17.83
N ARG A 106 8.48 -3.84 -16.95
CA ARG A 106 7.46 -4.89 -16.98
C ARG A 106 6.43 -4.64 -15.88
N VAL A 107 5.22 -4.29 -16.27
CA VAL A 107 4.10 -4.03 -15.36
C VAL A 107 3.30 -5.31 -15.21
N ILE A 108 3.08 -5.73 -13.96
CA ILE A 108 2.22 -6.84 -13.62
C ILE A 108 1.06 -6.30 -12.79
N VAL A 109 -0.16 -6.65 -13.18
CA VAL A 109 -1.38 -6.41 -12.39
C VAL A 109 -2.02 -7.76 -12.13
N GLU A 110 -2.43 -8.03 -10.90
CA GLU A 110 -3.03 -9.30 -10.50
C GLU A 110 -4.32 -9.07 -9.73
N LYS A 111 -5.30 -9.96 -9.93
CA LYS A 111 -6.53 -10.01 -9.14
C LYS A 111 -7.00 -11.45 -9.02
N GLY A 112 -6.94 -12.01 -7.82
CA GLY A 112 -7.18 -13.44 -7.60
C GLY A 112 -6.24 -14.29 -8.46
N ARG A 113 -6.84 -15.10 -9.34
CA ARG A 113 -6.12 -15.97 -10.29
C ARG A 113 -5.72 -15.29 -11.60
N ASN A 114 -6.22 -14.07 -11.84
CA ASN A 114 -5.98 -13.34 -13.08
C ASN A 114 -4.68 -12.55 -13.00
N ILE A 115 -3.79 -12.75 -13.95
CA ILE A 115 -2.49 -12.10 -14.03
C ILE A 115 -2.35 -11.47 -15.42
N ALA A 116 -2.14 -10.15 -15.44
CA ALA A 116 -1.84 -9.38 -16.64
C ALA A 116 -0.39 -8.88 -16.60
N VAL A 117 0.42 -9.33 -17.56
CA VAL A 117 1.80 -8.86 -17.75
C VAL A 117 1.87 -7.99 -18.98
N MET A 118 2.39 -6.77 -18.83
CA MET A 118 2.51 -5.76 -19.86
C MET A 118 3.92 -5.18 -19.86
N TYR A 119 4.34 -4.64 -21.00
CA TYR A 119 5.64 -3.96 -21.11
C TYR A 119 5.43 -2.52 -21.54
N ILE A 120 6.04 -1.58 -20.81
CA ILE A 120 5.93 -0.15 -21.10
C ILE A 120 6.40 0.13 -22.54
N GLY A 121 5.56 0.79 -23.32
CA GLY A 121 5.81 1.12 -24.73
C GLY A 121 5.50 0.00 -25.73
N LYS A 122 5.02 -1.17 -25.26
CA LYS A 122 4.57 -2.28 -26.11
C LYS A 122 3.05 -2.37 -26.14
N ASP A 123 2.51 -2.82 -27.26
CA ASP A 123 1.08 -3.02 -27.52
C ASP A 123 0.67 -4.48 -27.30
N THR A 124 1.31 -5.16 -26.36
CA THR A 124 1.07 -6.57 -26.05
C THR A 124 0.79 -6.75 -24.56
N ILE A 125 -0.14 -7.64 -24.26
CA ILE A 125 -0.46 -8.11 -22.91
C ILE A 125 -0.37 -9.63 -22.90
N ILE A 126 0.20 -10.20 -21.86
CA ILE A 126 0.12 -11.63 -21.56
C ILE A 126 -0.88 -11.77 -20.41
N PHE A 127 -1.99 -12.44 -20.65
CA PHE A 127 -3.03 -12.67 -19.66
C PHE A 127 -3.20 -14.18 -19.45
N ASN A 128 -2.96 -14.66 -18.23
CA ASN A 128 -2.98 -16.09 -17.86
C ASN A 128 -2.31 -16.96 -18.96
N ASP A 129 -1.03 -16.68 -19.23
CA ASP A 129 -0.16 -17.36 -20.21
C ASP A 129 -0.49 -17.16 -21.70
N ASN A 130 -1.55 -16.44 -22.03
CA ASN A 130 -1.95 -16.17 -23.40
C ASN A 130 -1.62 -14.73 -23.82
N GLN A 131 -1.02 -14.56 -24.99
CA GLN A 131 -0.64 -13.24 -25.50
C GLN A 131 -1.73 -12.64 -26.37
N TYR A 132 -2.05 -11.37 -26.12
CA TYR A 132 -3.02 -10.58 -26.87
C TYR A 132 -2.42 -9.22 -27.26
N LYS A 133 -3.06 -8.56 -28.23
CA LYS A 133 -2.71 -7.21 -28.66
C LYS A 133 -3.56 -6.17 -27.93
N LEU A 134 -2.91 -5.14 -27.40
CA LEU A 134 -3.57 -3.98 -26.80
C LEU A 134 -3.88 -2.92 -27.86
N GLN A 135 -5.01 -2.23 -27.70
CA GLN A 135 -5.36 -1.04 -28.50
C GLN A 135 -4.46 0.16 -28.15
N ASP A 136 -4.24 0.38 -26.85
CA ASP A 136 -3.33 1.38 -26.31
C ASP A 136 -2.24 0.72 -25.50
N LYS A 137 -1.04 1.30 -25.54
CA LYS A 137 0.12 0.79 -24.83
C LYS A 137 0.07 1.25 -23.38
N VAL A 138 0.64 0.44 -22.49
CA VAL A 138 1.08 0.97 -21.19
C VAL A 138 2.22 1.97 -21.45
N VAL A 139 2.14 3.17 -20.89
CA VAL A 139 3.13 4.24 -21.15
C VAL A 139 3.59 4.90 -19.87
N ARG A 140 4.81 5.42 -19.86
CA ARG A 140 5.31 6.29 -18.79
C ARG A 140 5.24 7.75 -19.25
N LYS A 141 4.63 8.61 -18.44
CA LYS A 141 4.51 10.05 -18.70
C LYS A 141 4.79 10.79 -17.39
N ASN A 142 5.79 11.68 -17.40
CA ASN A 142 6.22 12.46 -16.23
C ASN A 142 6.52 11.57 -15.01
N GLY A 143 7.25 10.46 -15.21
CA GLY A 143 7.57 9.51 -14.14
C GLY A 143 6.46 8.49 -13.86
N THR A 144 5.18 8.85 -14.00
CA THR A 144 4.04 7.97 -13.72
C THR A 144 3.76 6.99 -14.86
N VAL A 145 3.51 5.72 -14.52
CA VAL A 145 3.05 4.69 -15.47
C VAL A 145 1.54 4.73 -15.59
N TYR A 146 1.04 4.62 -16.81
CA TYR A 146 -0.37 4.68 -17.16
C TYR A 146 -0.83 3.40 -17.85
N ILE A 147 -1.90 2.80 -17.32
CA ILE A 147 -2.53 1.59 -17.80
C ILE A 147 -3.87 1.93 -18.48
N PRO A 148 -4.10 1.44 -19.71
CA PRO A 148 -5.38 1.54 -20.39
C PRO A 148 -6.57 0.95 -19.59
N ALA A 149 -7.66 1.70 -19.45
CA ALA A 149 -8.84 1.29 -18.67
C ALA A 149 -9.55 0.05 -19.23
N ASN A 150 -9.46 -0.17 -20.55
CA ASN A 150 -10.00 -1.37 -21.18
C ASN A 150 -9.35 -2.67 -20.65
N ILE A 151 -8.13 -2.63 -20.11
CA ILE A 151 -7.52 -3.82 -19.51
C ILE A 151 -8.36 -4.33 -18.33
N PHE A 152 -8.83 -3.43 -17.46
CA PHE A 152 -9.69 -3.80 -16.35
C PHE A 152 -11.04 -4.37 -16.83
N LYS A 153 -11.56 -3.81 -17.91
CA LYS A 153 -12.81 -4.28 -18.51
C LYS A 153 -12.66 -5.68 -19.11
N ASP A 154 -11.63 -5.88 -19.92
CA ASP A 154 -11.49 -7.05 -20.79
C ASP A 154 -10.84 -8.23 -20.04
N TYR A 155 -10.02 -7.97 -19.00
CA TYR A 155 -9.23 -8.98 -18.30
C TYR A 155 -9.52 -9.10 -16.79
N PHE A 156 -10.10 -8.08 -16.17
CA PHE A 156 -10.39 -8.06 -14.72
C PHE A 156 -11.87 -7.93 -14.37
N ASN A 157 -12.76 -8.24 -15.33
CA ASN A 157 -14.22 -8.28 -15.15
C ASN A 157 -14.87 -6.95 -14.74
N TYR A 158 -14.26 -5.80 -15.03
CA TYR A 158 -14.92 -4.52 -14.81
C TYR A 158 -15.93 -4.21 -15.92
N LYS A 159 -17.08 -3.65 -15.55
CA LYS A 159 -17.90 -2.88 -16.51
C LYS A 159 -17.24 -1.52 -16.68
N TYR A 160 -16.98 -1.07 -17.90
CA TYR A 160 -16.46 0.28 -18.18
C TYR A 160 -17.41 1.04 -19.12
N THR A 161 -17.75 2.28 -18.74
CA THR A 161 -18.49 3.23 -19.58
C THR A 161 -17.93 4.64 -19.47
N TRP A 162 -17.85 5.35 -20.61
CA TRP A 162 -17.43 6.75 -20.69
C TRP A 162 -18.64 7.65 -20.98
N ASP A 163 -18.79 8.72 -20.19
CA ASP A 163 -19.76 9.79 -20.43
C ASP A 163 -19.02 11.08 -20.82
N SER A 164 -19.13 11.46 -22.09
CA SER A 164 -18.47 12.65 -22.64
C SER A 164 -19.10 13.96 -22.18
N HIS A 165 -20.37 13.96 -21.78
CA HIS A 165 -21.03 15.17 -21.28
C HIS A 165 -20.56 15.51 -19.86
N LEU A 166 -20.37 14.48 -19.04
CA LEU A 166 -19.87 14.61 -17.67
C LEU A 166 -18.34 14.62 -17.58
N ASN A 167 -17.64 14.33 -18.68
CA ASN A 167 -16.20 14.06 -18.71
C ASN A 167 -15.80 13.04 -17.64
N LYS A 168 -16.55 11.93 -17.57
CA LYS A 168 -16.50 10.98 -16.46
C LYS A 168 -16.52 9.53 -16.94
N ALA A 169 -15.65 8.72 -16.34
CA ALA A 169 -15.64 7.29 -16.48
C ALA A 169 -16.34 6.62 -15.29
N PHE A 170 -17.08 5.56 -15.58
CA PHE A 170 -17.70 4.69 -14.60
C PHE A 170 -17.15 3.29 -14.76
N MET A 171 -16.66 2.71 -13.67
CA MET A 171 -16.20 1.33 -13.59
C MET A 171 -16.93 0.61 -12.46
N ASN A 172 -17.30 -0.66 -12.67
CA ASN A 172 -17.90 -1.46 -11.60
C ASN A 172 -17.36 -2.87 -11.67
N ASP A 173 -16.89 -3.39 -10.55
CA ASP A 173 -16.44 -4.77 -10.45
C ASP A 173 -17.63 -5.72 -10.62
N ARG A 174 -17.49 -6.72 -11.48
CA ARG A 174 -18.48 -7.80 -11.66
C ARG A 174 -18.01 -9.12 -11.10
N ALA A 175 -16.81 -9.18 -10.51
CA ALA A 175 -16.32 -10.37 -9.87
C ALA A 175 -17.21 -10.77 -8.67
N VAL A 176 -17.39 -12.07 -8.48
CA VAL A 176 -18.04 -12.61 -7.26
C VAL A 176 -17.06 -12.45 -6.10
N LYS A 177 -17.58 -12.16 -4.90
CA LYS A 177 -16.82 -11.75 -3.70
C LYS A 177 -15.64 -12.68 -3.35
N ASP A 178 -15.74 -13.99 -3.64
CA ASP A 178 -14.72 -15.02 -3.36
C ASP A 178 -13.57 -15.11 -4.41
N SER A 179 -13.35 -14.07 -5.23
CA SER A 179 -12.39 -14.10 -6.35
C SER A 179 -11.23 -13.10 -6.27
N LYS A 180 -11.04 -12.41 -5.14
CA LYS A 180 -10.06 -11.30 -5.05
C LYS A 180 -8.64 -11.74 -4.73
N LEU A 181 -8.46 -12.82 -3.98
CA LEU A 181 -7.17 -13.38 -3.62
C LEU A 181 -7.02 -14.80 -4.20
N PRO A 182 -5.81 -15.21 -4.63
CA PRO A 182 -5.56 -16.59 -5.02
C PRO A 182 -5.48 -17.51 -3.78
N ALA A 183 -5.73 -18.81 -3.97
CA ALA A 183 -5.60 -19.79 -2.88
C ALA A 183 -4.15 -19.98 -2.39
N ARG A 184 -3.17 -19.65 -3.24
CA ARG A 184 -1.74 -19.63 -2.90
C ARG A 184 -1.09 -18.39 -3.48
N TYR A 185 -0.25 -17.74 -2.68
CA TYR A 185 0.57 -16.62 -3.11
C TYR A 185 1.89 -16.64 -2.33
N SER A 186 3.01 -16.35 -2.99
CA SER A 186 4.32 -16.31 -2.33
C SER A 186 5.22 -15.29 -3.00
N TYR A 187 5.86 -14.44 -2.20
CA TYR A 187 6.91 -13.55 -2.71
C TYR A 187 8.09 -14.31 -3.33
N ILE A 188 8.34 -15.57 -2.95
CA ILE A 188 9.36 -16.41 -3.58
C ILE A 188 8.97 -16.68 -5.04
N ASP A 189 7.75 -17.19 -5.27
CA ASP A 189 7.22 -17.50 -6.60
C ASP A 189 7.15 -16.25 -7.50
N LYS A 190 6.83 -15.10 -6.87
CA LYS A 190 6.74 -13.79 -7.54
C LYS A 190 8.08 -13.09 -7.71
N LYS A 191 9.18 -13.60 -7.15
CA LYS A 191 10.51 -12.95 -7.12
C LYS A 191 10.48 -11.56 -6.49
N ARG A 192 9.72 -11.43 -5.39
CA ARG A 192 9.60 -10.24 -4.54
C ARG A 192 10.23 -10.43 -3.16
N ALA A 193 10.63 -11.65 -2.80
CA ALA A 193 11.27 -11.92 -1.53
C ALA A 193 12.60 -11.17 -1.42
N VAL A 194 12.87 -10.59 -0.25
CA VAL A 194 14.15 -10.00 0.09
C VAL A 194 15.13 -11.08 0.53
N GLU A 195 16.39 -10.71 0.75
CA GLU A 195 17.40 -11.64 1.26
C GLU A 195 17.11 -11.94 2.74
N VAL A 196 17.27 -13.20 3.14
CA VAL A 196 17.10 -13.57 4.55
C VAL A 196 18.33 -13.13 5.32
N LYS A 197 18.09 -12.42 6.43
CA LYS A 197 19.13 -11.93 7.33
C LYS A 197 19.27 -12.83 8.57
N ASP A 198 20.28 -12.53 9.39
CA ASP A 198 20.60 -13.31 10.59
C ASP A 198 20.82 -12.41 11.80
N GLN A 199 19.95 -12.54 12.80
CA GLN A 199 20.02 -11.83 14.09
C GLN A 199 21.05 -12.42 15.05
N GLY A 200 21.61 -13.60 14.74
CA GLY A 200 22.51 -14.32 15.62
C GLY A 200 21.89 -14.60 17.00
N ASN A 201 22.64 -14.30 18.06
CA ASN A 201 22.26 -14.61 19.45
C ASN A 201 21.62 -13.42 20.18
N TYR A 202 21.11 -12.43 19.44
CA TYR A 202 20.54 -11.20 20.01
C TYR A 202 19.02 -11.25 20.06
N GLY A 203 18.43 -10.59 21.07
CA GLY A 203 16.98 -10.37 21.23
C GLY A 203 16.39 -9.36 20.25
N THR A 204 16.71 -9.43 18.96
CA THR A 204 16.42 -8.37 17.97
C THR A 204 15.47 -8.78 16.85
N CYS A 205 14.79 -9.93 16.97
CA CYS A 205 13.84 -10.42 15.95
C CYS A 205 12.79 -9.36 15.55
N TRP A 206 12.31 -8.55 16.49
CA TRP A 206 11.39 -7.44 16.24
C TRP A 206 11.94 -6.42 15.22
N ALA A 207 13.21 -6.06 15.33
CA ALA A 207 13.85 -5.12 14.41
C ALA A 207 14.00 -5.73 13.00
N PHE A 208 14.43 -6.99 12.92
CA PHE A 208 14.51 -7.73 11.66
C PHE A 208 13.16 -7.90 10.99
N ALA A 209 12.12 -8.29 11.75
CA ALA A 209 10.79 -8.50 11.23
C ALA A 209 10.17 -7.19 10.73
N THR A 210 10.30 -6.10 11.49
CA THR A 210 9.90 -4.77 11.05
C THR A 210 10.59 -4.37 9.75
N LEU A 211 11.93 -4.40 9.70
CA LEU A 211 12.66 -3.91 8.52
C LEU A 211 12.48 -4.83 7.32
N THR A 212 12.37 -6.14 7.49
CA THR A 212 12.01 -7.08 6.41
C THR A 212 10.61 -6.79 5.87
N ALA A 213 9.61 -6.56 6.73
CA ALA A 213 8.27 -6.16 6.30
C ALA A 213 8.30 -4.83 5.52
N LEU A 214 9.10 -3.87 5.98
CA LEU A 214 9.30 -2.60 5.28
C LEU A 214 10.01 -2.76 3.93
N GLU A 215 11.08 -3.54 3.84
CA GLU A 215 11.81 -3.78 2.58
C GLU A 215 10.92 -4.47 1.55
N THR A 216 10.15 -5.47 1.97
CA THR A 216 9.23 -6.17 1.06
C THR A 216 8.13 -5.26 0.51
N SER A 217 7.76 -4.19 1.22
CA SER A 217 6.81 -3.18 0.72
C SER A 217 7.36 -2.36 -0.45
N LEU A 218 8.69 -2.34 -0.62
CA LEU A 218 9.38 -1.65 -1.70
C LEU A 218 9.70 -2.56 -2.90
N MET A 219 9.53 -3.88 -2.72
CA MET A 219 9.87 -4.86 -3.75
C MET A 219 8.71 -5.09 -4.73
N PRO A 220 9.00 -5.23 -6.05
CA PRO A 220 10.32 -5.35 -6.68
C PRO A 220 10.95 -4.03 -7.18
N GLU A 221 10.32 -2.88 -6.97
CA GLU A 221 10.71 -1.59 -7.54
C GLU A 221 12.03 -1.08 -6.98
N GLU A 222 12.23 -1.20 -5.67
CA GLU A 222 13.41 -0.74 -4.96
C GLU A 222 13.93 -1.82 -4.01
N LYS A 223 15.13 -2.33 -4.32
CA LYS A 223 15.84 -3.26 -3.44
C LYS A 223 16.74 -2.46 -2.49
N LEU A 224 16.30 -2.33 -1.24
CA LEU A 224 17.06 -1.71 -0.16
C LEU A 224 17.30 -2.75 0.94
N ASP A 225 18.40 -2.54 1.67
CA ASP A 225 18.80 -3.34 2.82
C ASP A 225 19.01 -2.37 3.99
N PHE A 226 18.07 -2.38 4.93
CA PHE A 226 18.02 -1.46 6.06
C PHE A 226 18.77 -2.01 7.27
N SER A 227 19.28 -1.10 8.09
CA SER A 227 20.08 -1.42 9.28
C SER A 227 19.20 -1.70 10.49
N GLU A 228 19.15 -2.96 10.91
CA GLU A 228 18.56 -3.34 12.20
C GLU A 228 19.36 -2.74 13.36
N ASN A 229 20.69 -2.61 13.22
CA ASN A 229 21.56 -2.01 14.22
C ASN A 229 21.11 -0.59 14.60
N ASN A 230 20.81 0.23 13.59
CA ASN A 230 20.39 1.59 13.82
C ASN A 230 19.05 1.64 14.54
N LEU A 231 18.08 0.82 14.12
CA LEU A 231 16.78 0.76 14.79
C LEU A 231 16.92 0.34 16.26
N VAL A 232 17.73 -0.69 16.55
CA VAL A 232 17.95 -1.21 17.90
C VAL A 232 18.59 -0.17 18.83
N TYR A 233 19.59 0.58 18.36
CA TYR A 233 20.34 1.49 19.24
C TYR A 233 19.90 2.96 19.16
N ASN A 234 19.09 3.33 18.17
CA ASN A 234 18.60 4.70 17.98
C ASN A 234 17.08 4.82 18.20
N ASN A 235 16.42 3.89 18.88
CA ASN A 235 15.04 4.09 19.35
C ASN A 235 15.03 4.80 20.73
N ASP A 236 13.88 5.32 21.15
CA ASP A 236 13.71 6.05 22.41
C ASP A 236 13.01 5.22 23.51
N LEU A 237 12.68 3.95 23.23
CA LEU A 237 11.83 3.11 24.09
C LEU A 237 12.58 1.96 24.80
N GLY A 238 13.62 1.41 24.19
CA GLY A 238 14.36 0.23 24.66
C GLY A 238 15.78 0.53 25.11
N ASN A 239 16.35 -0.42 25.86
CA ASN A 239 17.73 -0.38 26.33
C ASN A 239 18.58 -1.48 25.67
N ASP A 240 18.72 -2.65 26.32
CA ASP A 240 19.72 -3.64 25.95
C ASP A 240 19.28 -4.43 24.71
N ILE A 241 20.26 -4.77 23.87
CA ILE A 241 20.05 -5.56 22.66
C ILE A 241 19.43 -6.95 22.93
N GLN A 242 19.47 -7.42 24.19
CA GLN A 242 18.91 -8.71 24.62
C GLN A 242 17.50 -8.67 25.18
N ASP A 243 16.94 -7.49 25.49
CA ASP A 243 15.67 -7.39 26.20
C ASP A 243 14.45 -7.71 25.33
N GLY A 244 14.65 -7.92 24.03
CA GLY A 244 13.55 -8.00 23.07
C GLY A 244 13.03 -6.62 22.69
N GLY A 245 11.91 -6.61 21.99
CA GLY A 245 11.23 -5.39 21.59
C GLY A 245 9.90 -5.73 20.95
N ASP A 246 9.19 -4.70 20.49
CA ASP A 246 7.92 -4.85 19.78
C ASP A 246 7.82 -3.88 18.60
N TYR A 247 6.82 -4.12 17.75
CA TYR A 247 6.54 -3.30 16.58
C TYR A 247 6.19 -1.84 16.93
N MET A 248 5.70 -1.52 18.14
CA MET A 248 5.45 -0.12 18.54
C MET A 248 6.76 0.64 18.75
N MET A 249 7.79 -0.04 19.26
CA MET A 249 9.15 0.51 19.35
C MET A 249 9.73 0.84 17.97
N ALA A 250 9.54 -0.06 17.01
CA ALA A 250 10.01 0.17 15.66
C ALA A 250 9.20 1.27 14.95
N MET A 251 7.87 1.26 15.13
CA MET A 251 7.01 2.32 14.61
C MET A 251 7.38 3.69 15.16
N SER A 252 7.69 3.85 16.46
CA SER A 252 8.07 5.17 16.99
C SER A 252 9.35 5.71 16.35
N TYR A 253 10.37 4.87 16.18
CA TYR A 253 11.61 5.20 15.47
C TYR A 253 11.34 5.65 14.01
N LEU A 254 10.51 4.89 13.28
CA LEU A 254 10.18 5.18 11.88
C LEU A 254 9.34 6.46 11.76
N MET A 255 8.31 6.63 12.58
CA MET A 255 7.42 7.80 12.54
C MET A 255 8.07 9.08 13.08
N ALA A 256 9.13 8.97 13.87
CA ALA A 256 9.96 10.10 14.29
C ALA A 256 10.98 10.53 13.23
N TRP A 257 11.04 9.84 12.07
CA TRP A 257 12.06 9.99 11.02
C TRP A 257 13.50 9.85 11.53
N LYS A 258 13.72 8.93 12.48
CA LYS A 258 15.08 8.55 12.90
C LYS A 258 15.71 7.54 11.92
N GLY A 259 14.89 6.93 11.07
CA GLY A 259 15.27 5.99 10.02
C GLY A 259 14.15 5.67 9.03
N PRO A 260 14.30 4.58 8.24
CA PRO A 260 15.42 3.65 8.27
C PRO A 260 16.69 4.23 7.64
N VAL A 261 17.85 3.69 8.04
CA VAL A 261 19.14 3.88 7.38
C VAL A 261 19.57 2.57 6.70
N LEU A 262 20.58 2.61 5.84
CA LEU A 262 21.05 1.41 5.14
C LEU A 262 22.04 0.59 5.98
N GLU A 263 21.99 -0.73 5.86
CA GLU A 263 22.88 -1.68 6.53
C GLU A 263 24.37 -1.39 6.24
N LYS A 264 24.68 -1.03 4.99
CA LYS A 264 26.05 -0.65 4.60
C LYS A 264 26.59 0.58 5.35
N ASP A 265 25.71 1.44 5.84
CA ASP A 265 26.06 2.70 6.53
C ASP A 265 26.07 2.52 8.06
N ASP A 266 25.44 1.47 8.59
CA ASP A 266 25.42 1.12 10.00
C ASP A 266 25.24 -0.39 10.18
N LYS A 267 26.34 -1.14 10.21
CA LYS A 267 26.29 -2.61 10.13
C LYS A 267 25.75 -3.26 11.40
N TYR A 268 25.04 -4.38 11.22
CA TYR A 268 24.60 -5.24 12.30
C TYR A 268 25.76 -5.84 13.10
N GLY A 269 25.56 -5.95 14.42
CA GLY A 269 26.54 -6.46 15.39
C GLY A 269 27.47 -5.40 16.01
N ASN A 270 27.29 -4.11 15.70
CA ASN A 270 27.96 -3.03 16.43
C ASN A 270 27.30 -2.82 17.80
N GLU A 271 28.06 -2.36 18.81
CA GLU A 271 27.52 -2.07 20.16
C GLU A 271 26.84 -0.68 20.26
N THR A 272 26.73 0.03 19.15
CA THR A 272 26.13 1.38 19.05
C THR A 272 25.69 1.65 17.60
N TYR A 273 24.96 2.73 17.36
CA TYR A 273 24.56 3.15 16.02
C TYR A 273 25.45 4.26 15.44
N ASN A 274 25.52 4.30 14.11
CA ASN A 274 26.17 5.38 13.38
C ASN A 274 25.28 6.63 13.32
N LYS A 275 25.60 7.64 14.14
CA LYS A 275 24.90 8.94 14.19
C LYS A 275 24.95 9.75 12.88
N ASN A 276 25.89 9.43 11.98
CA ASN A 276 26.03 10.11 10.70
C ASN A 276 25.33 9.36 9.54
N ALA A 277 24.78 8.17 9.81
CA ALA A 277 24.01 7.43 8.82
C ALA A 277 22.77 8.25 8.43
N LYS A 278 22.45 8.25 7.14
CA LYS A 278 21.37 9.05 6.60
C LYS A 278 20.10 8.23 6.49
N VAL A 279 19.01 8.82 6.94
CA VAL A 279 17.67 8.31 6.66
C VAL A 279 17.47 8.27 5.15
N VAL A 280 16.97 7.15 4.63
CA VAL A 280 16.81 6.93 3.18
C VAL A 280 15.36 6.86 2.73
N LYS A 281 14.42 6.64 3.65
CA LYS A 281 12.97 6.64 3.39
C LYS A 281 12.23 7.28 4.56
N HIS A 282 11.04 7.81 4.29
CA HIS A 282 10.09 8.21 5.32
C HIS A 282 8.88 7.28 5.26
N VAL A 283 8.60 6.59 6.36
CA VAL A 283 7.37 5.80 6.49
C VAL A 283 6.24 6.75 6.87
N GLN A 284 5.14 6.68 6.12
CA GLN A 284 3.99 7.58 6.24
C GLN A 284 2.71 6.88 6.66
N GLU A 285 2.67 5.56 6.49
CA GLU A 285 1.53 4.76 6.92
C GLU A 285 1.99 3.37 7.34
N ALA A 286 1.55 2.96 8.52
CA ALA A 286 1.70 1.61 9.04
C ALA A 286 0.37 1.20 9.65
N GLN A 287 -0.20 0.09 9.18
CA GLN A 287 -1.50 -0.41 9.61
C GLN A 287 -1.33 -1.63 10.50
N ILE A 288 -1.99 -1.60 11.66
CA ILE A 288 -2.08 -2.71 12.60
C ILE A 288 -3.36 -3.49 12.31
N ILE A 289 -3.21 -4.70 11.78
CA ILE A 289 -4.32 -5.55 11.31
C ILE A 289 -4.96 -6.27 12.51
N PRO A 290 -6.31 -6.36 12.58
CA PRO A 290 -7.00 -7.06 13.66
C PRO A 290 -6.51 -8.49 13.87
N GLU A 291 -6.57 -8.96 15.12
CA GLU A 291 -6.15 -10.32 15.45
C GLU A 291 -6.91 -11.36 14.62
N LYS A 292 -6.16 -12.33 14.09
CA LYS A 292 -6.66 -13.48 13.34
C LYS A 292 -7.53 -13.12 12.11
N ASP A 293 -7.50 -11.88 11.63
CA ASP A 293 -8.14 -11.50 10.36
C ASP A 293 -7.26 -11.93 9.18
N TYR A 294 -7.25 -13.24 8.91
CA TYR A 294 -6.37 -13.84 7.90
C TYR A 294 -6.66 -13.33 6.49
N GLU A 295 -7.91 -13.00 6.18
CA GLU A 295 -8.24 -12.43 4.87
C GLU A 295 -7.63 -11.04 4.71
N GLN A 296 -7.68 -10.20 5.75
CA GLN A 296 -7.01 -8.90 5.71
C GLN A 296 -5.47 -9.04 5.71
N ILE A 297 -4.90 -9.98 6.47
CA ILE A 297 -3.45 -10.26 6.43
C ILE A 297 -3.02 -10.64 5.01
N LYS A 298 -3.73 -11.57 4.36
CA LYS A 298 -3.46 -11.96 2.97
C LYS A 298 -3.62 -10.79 2.01
N GLU A 299 -4.65 -9.96 2.18
CA GLU A 299 -4.86 -8.76 1.37
C GLU A 299 -3.68 -7.78 1.49
N MET A 300 -3.17 -7.58 2.71
CA MET A 300 -2.01 -6.72 2.97
C MET A 300 -0.74 -7.25 2.29
N VAL A 301 -0.46 -8.55 2.43
CA VAL A 301 0.65 -9.24 1.73
C VAL A 301 0.50 -9.14 0.22
N TYR A 302 -0.70 -9.30 -0.29
CA TYR A 302 -0.96 -9.26 -1.73
C TYR A 302 -0.73 -7.88 -2.33
N LYS A 303 -1.20 -6.83 -1.65
CA LYS A 303 -1.23 -5.46 -2.18
C LYS A 303 -0.01 -4.63 -1.79
N TYR A 304 0.41 -4.66 -0.53
CA TYR A 304 1.34 -3.66 0.01
C TYR A 304 2.73 -4.22 0.29
N GLY A 305 2.84 -5.26 1.12
CA GLY A 305 4.12 -5.73 1.63
C GLY A 305 3.94 -6.85 2.63
N GLY A 306 5.04 -7.47 3.05
CA GLY A 306 5.02 -8.51 4.07
C GLY A 306 4.39 -7.99 5.36
N VAL A 307 3.75 -8.89 6.11
CA VAL A 307 3.12 -8.55 7.39
C VAL A 307 3.99 -9.09 8.52
N GLU A 308 4.55 -8.19 9.32
CA GLU A 308 5.23 -8.53 10.57
C GLU A 308 4.20 -9.13 11.54
N THR A 309 4.54 -10.28 12.14
CA THR A 309 3.69 -10.94 13.13
C THR A 309 4.49 -11.61 14.22
N SER A 310 3.93 -11.58 15.44
CA SER A 310 4.47 -12.32 16.57
C SER A 310 3.98 -13.75 16.61
N MET A 311 4.83 -14.63 17.12
CA MET A 311 4.52 -16.03 17.41
C MET A 311 5.28 -16.51 18.65
N TYR A 312 4.91 -17.71 19.13
CA TYR A 312 5.74 -18.41 20.09
C TYR A 312 6.62 -19.38 19.33
N MET A 313 7.93 -19.23 19.50
CA MET A 313 8.96 -20.06 18.95
C MET A 313 9.68 -20.79 20.09
N SER A 314 9.52 -22.10 20.15
CA SER A 314 10.19 -22.94 21.17
C SER A 314 11.70 -23.11 20.93
N MET A 315 12.15 -22.80 19.72
CA MET A 315 13.55 -22.87 19.29
C MET A 315 14.20 -21.50 19.50
N SER A 316 15.51 -21.47 19.77
CA SER A 316 16.25 -20.20 19.95
C SER A 316 17.25 -19.90 18.85
N ASN A 317 17.45 -20.82 17.91
CA ASN A 317 18.31 -20.68 16.73
C ASN A 317 17.97 -21.74 15.68
N ALA A 318 18.65 -21.68 14.54
CA ALA A 318 18.39 -22.52 13.36
C ALA A 318 18.66 -24.03 13.56
N ASP A 319 19.58 -24.39 14.46
CA ASP A 319 20.05 -25.77 14.65
C ASP A 319 19.22 -26.57 15.68
N MET A 320 18.25 -25.93 16.33
CA MET A 320 17.43 -26.57 17.35
C MET A 320 16.23 -27.31 16.76
N SER A 321 15.97 -28.51 17.30
CA SER A 321 14.75 -29.26 17.00
C SER A 321 13.60 -28.84 17.93
N SER A 322 12.35 -29.00 17.48
CA SER A 322 11.16 -28.83 18.33
C SER A 322 10.07 -29.83 18.02
N VAL A 323 9.29 -30.19 19.04
CA VAL A 323 8.04 -30.96 18.87
C VAL A 323 7.02 -30.23 17.99
N TYR A 324 7.06 -28.90 17.96
CA TYR A 324 6.16 -28.06 17.16
C TYR A 324 6.63 -27.86 15.72
N TYR A 325 7.86 -28.27 15.39
CA TYR A 325 8.50 -28.00 14.10
C TYR A 325 8.81 -29.30 13.36
N ASN A 326 8.22 -29.48 12.19
CA ASN A 326 8.63 -30.53 11.26
C ASN A 326 9.82 -30.02 10.44
N GLU A 327 11.02 -30.54 10.73
CA GLU A 327 12.27 -30.15 10.05
C GLU A 327 12.30 -30.54 8.57
N THR A 328 11.64 -31.63 8.18
CA THR A 328 11.63 -32.11 6.78
C THR A 328 10.74 -31.25 5.90
N GLU A 329 9.60 -30.84 6.44
CA GLU A 329 8.61 -30.04 5.71
C GLU A 329 8.71 -28.53 6.00
N HIS A 330 9.63 -28.15 6.89
CA HIS A 330 9.79 -26.79 7.40
C HIS A 330 8.46 -26.19 7.88
N ALA A 331 7.73 -26.95 8.71
CA ALA A 331 6.35 -26.63 9.06
C ALA A 331 6.17 -26.53 10.58
N TYR A 332 5.72 -25.38 11.06
CA TYR A 332 5.55 -25.05 12.47
C TYR A 332 4.08 -24.90 12.86
N CYS A 333 3.71 -25.46 14.02
CA CYS A 333 2.43 -25.17 14.66
C CYS A 333 2.55 -25.30 16.18
N TYR A 334 2.33 -24.18 16.89
CA TYR A 334 2.21 -24.15 18.34
C TYR A 334 0.75 -24.04 18.76
N LYS A 335 0.32 -24.91 19.68
CA LYS A 335 -0.99 -24.86 20.32
C LYS A 335 -0.83 -24.82 21.83
N GLY A 336 -1.04 -23.65 22.43
CA GLY A 336 -0.88 -23.43 23.86
C GLY A 336 -1.00 -21.98 24.30
N ASN A 337 -0.70 -21.76 25.57
CA ASN A 337 -0.95 -20.49 26.27
C ASN A 337 0.32 -19.68 26.56
N ASN A 338 1.47 -20.06 26.00
CA ASN A 338 2.69 -19.26 26.13
C ASN A 338 2.49 -17.90 25.45
N LYS A 339 3.20 -16.90 25.95
CA LYS A 339 3.26 -15.59 25.31
C LYS A 339 4.14 -15.68 24.05
N PRO A 340 3.89 -14.84 23.03
CA PRO A 340 4.82 -14.72 21.91
C PRO A 340 6.21 -14.30 22.42
N ASN A 341 7.24 -14.80 21.76
CA ASN A 341 8.65 -14.52 22.07
C ASN A 341 9.52 -14.35 20.81
N HIS A 342 8.91 -14.35 19.62
CA HIS A 342 9.62 -14.22 18.35
C HIS A 342 8.72 -13.53 17.31
N ASP A 343 9.31 -12.69 16.47
CA ASP A 343 8.62 -12.04 15.36
C ASP A 343 9.15 -12.55 14.03
N VAL A 344 8.24 -12.71 13.06
CA VAL A 344 8.51 -13.17 11.69
C VAL A 344 7.71 -12.34 10.68
N VAL A 345 7.99 -12.48 9.39
CA VAL A 345 7.24 -11.77 8.34
C VAL A 345 6.46 -12.77 7.50
N ILE A 346 5.13 -12.62 7.44
CA ILE A 346 4.28 -13.34 6.49
C ILE A 346 4.53 -12.74 5.10
N ILE A 347 5.07 -13.54 4.19
CA ILE A 347 5.40 -13.18 2.81
C ILE A 347 4.55 -13.92 1.77
N GLY A 348 3.57 -14.69 2.25
CA GLY A 348 2.71 -15.51 1.41
C GLY A 348 1.82 -16.44 2.22
N TRP A 349 1.06 -17.26 1.51
CA TRP A 349 0.18 -18.27 2.07
C TRP A 349 -0.11 -19.37 1.06
N ASP A 350 -0.57 -20.50 1.57
CA ASP A 350 -1.11 -21.60 0.80
C ASP A 350 -2.29 -22.22 1.56
N ASP A 351 -3.50 -21.96 1.07
CA ASP A 351 -4.76 -22.44 1.66
C ASP A 351 -4.91 -23.97 1.58
N ASN A 352 -4.11 -24.65 0.75
CA ASN A 352 -4.16 -26.11 0.57
C ASN A 352 -2.90 -26.79 1.13
N TYR A 353 -2.08 -26.09 1.94
CA TYR A 353 -0.93 -26.71 2.59
C TYR A 353 -1.41 -27.81 3.55
N SER A 354 -1.05 -29.05 3.25
CA SER A 354 -1.59 -30.23 3.93
C SER A 354 -1.29 -30.20 5.42
N LYS A 355 -2.33 -30.36 6.25
CA LYS A 355 -2.19 -30.46 7.70
C LYS A 355 -1.31 -31.64 8.17
N GLU A 356 -1.20 -32.68 7.34
CA GLU A 356 -0.40 -33.88 7.63
C GLU A 356 1.11 -33.61 7.58
N LEU A 357 1.53 -32.43 7.09
CA LEU A 357 2.93 -32.00 7.06
C LEU A 357 3.38 -31.33 8.36
N PHE A 358 2.48 -31.11 9.31
CA PHE A 358 2.82 -30.64 10.65
C PHE A 358 2.95 -31.83 11.63
N ASN A 359 3.79 -31.68 12.66
CA ASN A 359 3.91 -32.69 13.71
C ASN A 359 2.63 -32.82 14.57
N ASP A 360 1.83 -31.75 14.67
CA ASP A 360 0.62 -31.74 15.50
C ASP A 360 -0.59 -32.34 14.77
N THR A 361 -0.91 -33.59 15.11
CA THR A 361 -2.04 -34.33 14.54
C THR A 361 -3.43 -33.79 14.96
N SER A 362 -3.50 -32.80 15.85
CA SER A 362 -4.74 -32.15 16.30
C SER A 362 -5.18 -30.97 15.42
N ILE A 363 -4.40 -30.60 14.41
CA ILE A 363 -4.76 -29.57 13.43
C ILE A 363 -6.01 -30.01 12.66
N LYS A 364 -6.98 -29.11 12.52
CA LYS A 364 -8.32 -29.44 12.02
C LYS A 364 -8.44 -29.39 10.50
N GLY A 365 -7.60 -28.63 9.82
CA GLY A 365 -7.69 -28.41 8.38
C GLY A 365 -6.37 -27.96 7.78
N ASP A 366 -6.34 -27.96 6.45
CA ASP A 366 -5.21 -27.48 5.67
C ASP A 366 -5.10 -25.95 5.76
N GLY A 367 -3.93 -25.44 5.36
CA GLY A 367 -3.68 -24.02 5.24
C GLY A 367 -2.54 -23.53 6.12
N ALA A 368 -1.64 -22.75 5.52
CA ALA A 368 -0.49 -22.20 6.19
C ALA A 368 -0.09 -20.83 5.62
N PHE A 369 0.45 -19.98 6.49
CA PHE A 369 1.24 -18.84 6.07
C PHE A 369 2.64 -19.30 5.68
N ILE A 370 3.25 -18.58 4.72
CA ILE A 370 4.67 -18.70 4.38
C ILE A 370 5.37 -17.55 5.07
N CYS A 371 6.20 -17.86 6.04
CA CYS A 371 6.89 -16.89 6.88
C CYS A 371 8.39 -16.84 6.55
N MET A 372 8.96 -15.65 6.57
CA MET A 372 10.39 -15.40 6.54
C MET A 372 10.88 -15.18 7.98
N ASN A 373 11.96 -15.87 8.33
CA ASN A 373 12.62 -15.78 9.63
C ASN A 373 13.90 -14.91 9.53
N SER A 374 14.55 -14.66 10.67
CA SER A 374 15.77 -13.85 10.82
C SER A 374 16.92 -14.67 11.40
N TRP A 375 17.02 -15.96 11.04
CA TRP A 375 18.06 -16.89 11.52
C TRP A 375 18.95 -17.41 10.39
N GLY A 376 19.14 -16.59 9.35
CA GLY A 376 19.93 -16.95 8.17
C GLY A 376 19.24 -17.94 7.23
N GLU A 377 19.89 -18.21 6.10
CA GLU A 377 19.35 -19.09 5.06
C GLU A 377 19.36 -20.58 5.46
N ASP A 378 20.15 -20.97 6.47
CA ASP A 378 20.24 -22.37 6.92
C ASP A 378 18.99 -22.83 7.68
N PHE A 379 18.18 -21.89 8.20
CA PHE A 379 16.90 -22.24 8.81
C PHE A 379 15.83 -22.56 7.77
N GLY A 380 15.10 -23.66 7.97
CA GLY A 380 13.95 -23.98 7.13
C GLY A 380 14.32 -24.16 5.65
N TYR A 381 13.46 -23.67 4.76
CA TYR A 381 13.74 -23.57 3.34
C TYR A 381 14.33 -22.19 3.03
N LYS A 382 15.67 -22.07 3.04
CA LYS A 382 16.36 -20.81 2.74
C LYS A 382 15.88 -19.64 3.61
N GLY A 383 15.76 -19.88 4.91
CA GLY A 383 15.25 -18.92 5.89
C GLY A 383 13.73 -18.73 5.92
N THR A 384 12.98 -19.54 5.16
CA THR A 384 11.51 -19.50 5.12
C THR A 384 10.89 -20.80 5.60
N PHE A 385 9.67 -20.73 6.13
CA PHE A 385 8.98 -21.88 6.70
C PHE A 385 7.47 -21.67 6.69
N TYR A 386 6.71 -22.76 6.83
CA TYR A 386 5.26 -22.73 6.91
C TYR A 386 4.80 -22.61 8.36
N VAL A 387 3.83 -21.75 8.63
CA VAL A 387 3.14 -21.67 9.94
C VAL A 387 1.66 -21.96 9.74
N SER A 388 1.14 -22.97 10.44
CA SER A 388 -0.25 -23.38 10.30
C SER A 388 -1.21 -22.23 10.62
N TYR A 389 -2.32 -22.11 9.88
CA TYR A 389 -3.43 -21.23 10.27
C TYR A 389 -4.03 -21.57 11.64
N TYR A 390 -3.75 -22.76 12.16
CA TYR A 390 -4.22 -23.24 13.46
C TYR A 390 -3.21 -23.06 14.59
N ASP A 391 -2.07 -22.42 14.34
CA ASP A 391 -1.17 -21.95 15.40
C ASP A 391 -1.90 -20.92 16.28
N ASP A 392 -1.78 -21.04 17.60
CA ASP A 392 -2.57 -20.23 18.54
C ASP A 392 -2.15 -18.75 18.58
N LEU A 393 -0.98 -18.39 18.07
CA LEU A 393 -0.43 -17.03 18.18
C LEU A 393 -0.20 -16.32 16.84
N ILE A 394 0.10 -17.04 15.77
CA ILE A 394 0.34 -16.43 14.45
C ILE A 394 -0.82 -15.52 14.04
N GLY A 395 -0.56 -14.33 13.54
CA GLY A 395 -1.65 -13.46 13.11
C GLY A 395 -2.37 -12.73 14.26
N LYS A 396 -1.89 -12.75 15.51
CA LYS A 396 -2.51 -11.97 16.61
C LYS A 396 -2.01 -10.53 16.71
N ASN A 397 -0.73 -10.31 16.46
CA ASN A 397 -0.09 -9.00 16.40
C ASN A 397 0.42 -8.83 14.98
N ASN A 398 -0.10 -7.85 14.23
CA ASN A 398 0.15 -7.78 12.79
C ASN A 398 0.42 -6.34 12.37
N VAL A 399 1.54 -6.06 11.71
CA VAL A 399 1.85 -4.74 11.15
C VAL A 399 2.20 -4.84 9.68
N CYS A 400 1.63 -3.96 8.86
CA CYS A 400 2.00 -3.77 7.46
C CYS A 400 2.35 -2.29 7.20
N TYR A 401 3.48 -2.06 6.54
CA TYR A 401 3.94 -0.72 6.15
C TYR A 401 3.39 -0.40 4.75
N THR A 402 2.30 0.35 4.70
CA THR A 402 1.47 0.53 3.48
C THR A 402 1.82 1.77 2.67
N LYS A 403 2.54 2.74 3.27
CA LYS A 403 3.02 3.93 2.57
C LYS A 403 4.44 4.28 3.00
N VAL A 404 5.37 4.16 2.07
CA VAL A 404 6.79 4.49 2.23
C VAL A 404 7.19 5.43 1.10
N GLU A 405 7.81 6.55 1.45
CA GLU A 405 8.13 7.63 0.51
C GLU A 405 9.61 8.00 0.58
N ASP A 406 10.10 8.68 -0.45
CA ASP A 406 11.42 9.30 -0.44
C ASP A 406 11.50 10.41 0.62
N THR A 407 12.72 10.73 1.05
CA THR A 407 12.98 11.70 2.13
C THR A 407 12.80 13.16 1.73
N ASP A 408 12.49 13.44 0.46
CA ASP A 408 12.24 14.78 -0.04
C ASP A 408 10.75 15.16 -0.05
N ASN A 409 9.86 14.24 0.32
CA ASN A 409 8.41 14.43 0.44
C ASN A 409 8.02 15.61 1.35
N TYR A 410 8.82 15.86 2.40
CA TYR A 410 8.66 16.95 3.35
C TYR A 410 10.03 17.52 3.73
N LYS A 411 10.06 18.75 4.22
CA LYS A 411 11.31 19.43 4.67
C LYS A 411 11.37 19.60 6.18
N SER A 412 10.25 19.44 6.88
CA SER A 412 10.16 19.64 8.32
C SER A 412 9.14 18.70 8.94
N ILE A 413 9.42 18.35 10.19
CA ILE A 413 8.52 17.62 11.09
C ILE A 413 8.42 18.41 12.41
N TYR A 414 7.20 18.60 12.87
CA TYR A 414 6.87 19.17 14.17
C TYR A 414 6.23 18.07 15.01
N GLN A 415 6.87 17.72 16.11
CA GLN A 415 6.50 16.60 16.97
C GLN A 415 7.03 16.82 18.39
N SER A 416 6.39 16.16 19.34
CA SER A 416 6.75 16.08 20.76
C SER A 416 6.43 14.66 21.28
N ASP A 417 6.60 13.67 20.40
CA ASP A 417 6.18 12.29 20.64
C ASP A 417 7.19 11.28 20.08
N LEU A 418 8.46 11.40 20.52
CA LEU A 418 9.56 10.53 20.04
C LEU A 418 9.39 9.07 20.47
N CYS A 419 8.73 8.83 21.61
CA CYS A 419 8.41 7.50 22.09
C CYS A 419 7.16 6.92 21.39
N GLY A 420 6.42 7.74 20.64
CA GLY A 420 5.25 7.30 19.87
C GLY A 420 4.11 6.79 20.76
N TRP A 421 3.29 5.89 20.22
CA TRP A 421 2.04 5.48 20.86
C TRP A 421 2.26 4.49 22.02
N THR A 422 2.43 5.00 23.24
CA THR A 422 2.61 4.17 24.46
C THR A 422 1.40 4.13 25.39
N GLY A 423 0.40 4.97 25.12
CA GLY A 423 -0.84 5.03 25.90
C GLY A 423 -2.02 5.60 25.12
N THR A 424 -3.19 5.58 25.73
CA THR A 424 -4.40 6.18 25.16
C THR A 424 -5.18 6.93 26.21
N MET A 425 -5.69 8.10 25.85
CA MET A 425 -6.69 8.84 26.60
C MET A 425 -8.07 8.74 25.96
N GLY A 426 -9.09 9.10 26.72
CA GLY A 426 -10.47 8.96 26.30
C GLY A 426 -11.46 9.52 27.30
N PHE A 427 -12.73 9.40 26.95
CA PHE A 427 -13.85 9.81 27.78
C PHE A 427 -14.87 8.68 27.88
N GLN A 428 -15.60 8.61 28.98
CA GLN A 428 -16.69 7.66 29.15
C GLN A 428 -17.90 8.11 28.33
N ASN A 429 -18.54 7.18 27.61
CA ASN A 429 -19.75 7.40 26.81
C ASN A 429 -19.66 8.49 25.73
N GLU A 430 -18.45 8.91 25.34
CA GLU A 430 -18.23 9.92 24.32
C GLU A 430 -17.62 9.29 23.06
N PRO A 431 -18.43 8.95 22.04
CA PRO A 431 -17.94 8.33 20.82
C PRO A 431 -17.13 9.27 19.94
N THR A 432 -17.13 10.58 20.26
CA THR A 432 -16.40 11.62 19.55
C THR A 432 -15.51 12.37 20.51
N VAL A 433 -14.25 12.54 20.15
CA VAL A 433 -13.28 13.29 20.93
C VAL A 433 -12.44 14.20 20.03
N TYR A 434 -11.83 15.20 20.65
CA TYR A 434 -10.95 16.16 20.02
C TYR A 434 -9.61 16.14 20.73
N PHE A 435 -8.54 16.22 19.96
CA PHE A 435 -7.19 16.44 20.47
C PHE A 435 -6.41 17.37 19.56
N SER A 436 -5.39 18.02 20.11
CA SER A 436 -4.63 19.06 19.42
C SER A 436 -3.21 19.09 19.94
N ASN A 437 -2.27 19.49 19.07
CA ASN A 437 -0.94 19.95 19.45
C ASN A 437 -0.73 21.36 18.93
N VAL A 438 -0.10 22.19 19.75
CA VAL A 438 0.38 23.52 19.37
C VAL A 438 1.88 23.42 19.09
N PHE A 439 2.29 23.89 17.92
CA PHE A 439 3.68 23.87 17.49
C PHE A 439 4.19 25.29 17.32
N LYS A 440 5.50 25.45 17.50
CA LYS A 440 6.22 26.69 17.16
C LYS A 440 7.03 26.48 15.88
N ALA A 441 6.71 27.24 14.84
CA ALA A 441 7.41 27.16 13.56
C ALA A 441 8.91 27.53 13.69
N LYS A 442 9.81 26.63 13.27
CA LYS A 442 11.27 26.83 13.32
C LYS A 442 11.80 27.73 12.18
N ALA A 443 11.06 27.80 11.08
CA ALA A 443 11.30 28.63 9.90
C ALA A 443 9.96 29.12 9.31
N ASP A 444 10.02 29.93 8.27
CA ASP A 444 8.86 30.18 7.41
C ASP A 444 8.55 28.88 6.67
N ASP A 445 7.36 28.33 6.89
CA ASP A 445 6.99 26.99 6.43
C ASP A 445 5.58 26.96 5.85
N LYS A 446 5.27 25.87 5.15
CA LYS A 446 3.96 25.55 4.58
C LYS A 446 3.56 24.16 5.03
N ILE A 447 2.69 24.11 6.02
CA ILE A 447 2.17 22.84 6.56
C ILE A 447 1.25 22.22 5.52
N LYS A 448 1.55 20.99 5.09
CA LYS A 448 0.80 20.31 4.02
C LYS A 448 0.19 18.98 4.45
N SER A 449 0.65 18.38 5.55
CA SER A 449 0.13 17.12 6.08
C SER A 449 0.22 17.05 7.60
N VAL A 450 -0.55 16.14 8.20
CA VAL A 450 -0.55 15.85 9.64
C VAL A 450 -0.44 14.35 9.88
N GLY A 451 0.26 13.93 10.93
CA GLY A 451 0.43 12.51 11.27
C GLY A 451 -0.16 12.19 12.64
N PHE A 452 -0.93 11.11 12.76
CA PHE A 452 -1.45 10.65 14.05
C PHE A 452 -1.76 9.16 14.04
N TYR A 453 -1.88 8.56 15.23
CA TYR A 453 -2.27 7.17 15.37
C TYR A 453 -3.80 7.00 15.42
N GLY A 454 -4.33 6.13 14.57
CA GLY A 454 -5.67 5.57 14.74
C GLY A 454 -5.63 4.50 15.83
N THR A 455 -6.26 4.75 16.97
CA THR A 455 -6.22 3.84 18.13
C THR A 455 -7.24 2.70 18.05
N ASP A 456 -8.16 2.78 17.09
CA ASP A 456 -9.22 1.81 16.88
C ASP A 456 -9.54 1.63 15.39
N THR A 457 -10.24 0.54 15.07
CA THR A 457 -10.74 0.24 13.73
C THR A 457 -11.93 1.15 13.37
N ASN A 458 -12.11 1.37 12.07
CA ASN A 458 -13.24 2.11 11.52
C ASN A 458 -13.40 3.57 12.01
N LEU A 459 -12.31 4.20 12.47
CA LEU A 459 -12.28 5.55 12.99
C LEU A 459 -12.56 6.58 11.89
N LYS A 460 -13.55 7.46 12.09
CA LYS A 460 -13.74 8.64 11.23
C LYS A 460 -12.94 9.79 11.79
N TYR A 461 -12.33 10.59 10.93
CA TYR A 461 -11.57 11.75 11.36
C TYR A 461 -11.92 13.01 10.56
N GLU A 462 -11.73 14.16 11.20
CA GLU A 462 -11.68 15.49 10.58
C GLU A 462 -10.44 16.22 11.12
N VAL A 463 -9.72 16.92 10.24
CA VAL A 463 -8.51 17.69 10.56
C VAL A 463 -8.81 19.17 10.38
N PHE A 464 -8.35 19.99 11.32
CA PHE A 464 -8.43 21.45 11.27
C PHE A 464 -7.05 22.04 11.55
N VAL A 465 -6.75 23.18 10.93
CA VAL A 465 -5.49 23.90 11.09
C VAL A 465 -5.77 25.32 11.57
N CYS A 466 -5.20 25.69 12.71
CA CYS A 466 -5.25 27.04 13.26
C CYS A 466 -3.88 27.69 13.11
N THR A 467 -3.68 28.54 12.09
CA THR A 467 -2.40 29.21 11.88
C THR A 467 -2.17 30.38 12.85
N ASP A 468 -3.21 31.07 13.32
CA ASP A 468 -3.09 32.25 14.22
C ASP A 468 -3.42 31.86 15.68
N TYR A 469 -2.67 30.90 16.23
CA TYR A 469 -2.90 30.44 17.61
C TYR A 469 -2.46 31.51 18.63
N LYS A 470 -3.39 31.92 19.50
CA LYS A 470 -3.12 32.90 20.58
C LYS A 470 -3.24 32.30 21.97
N ASN A 471 -4.23 31.44 22.17
CA ASN A 471 -4.51 30.73 23.40
C ASN A 471 -5.51 29.59 23.12
N ASN A 472 -5.88 28.82 24.15
CA ASN A 472 -6.77 27.67 24.01
C ASN A 472 -8.13 27.98 23.35
N ALA A 473 -8.63 29.21 23.42
CA ALA A 473 -9.88 29.57 22.73
C ALA A 473 -9.73 29.53 21.20
N SER A 474 -8.53 29.73 20.66
CA SER A 474 -8.23 29.60 19.23
C SER A 474 -8.50 28.18 18.71
N LEU A 475 -8.42 27.14 19.57
CA LEU A 475 -8.70 25.76 19.19
C LEU A 475 -10.18 25.52 18.85
N ASN A 476 -11.06 26.45 19.26
CA ASN A 476 -12.50 26.41 18.97
C ASN A 476 -12.82 26.87 17.54
N GLU A 477 -11.89 27.58 16.89
CA GLU A 477 -12.06 28.10 15.54
C GLU A 477 -11.81 27.01 14.49
N ARG A 478 -12.89 26.30 14.12
CA ARG A 478 -12.86 25.16 13.20
C ARG A 478 -13.78 25.38 11.99
N SER A 479 -13.73 26.56 11.39
CA SER A 479 -14.61 26.97 10.29
C SER A 479 -14.35 26.22 8.97
N HIS A 480 -13.18 25.60 8.83
CA HIS A 480 -12.76 24.90 7.62
C HIS A 480 -12.17 23.53 7.95
N VAL A 481 -12.74 22.48 7.36
CA VAL A 481 -12.23 21.10 7.46
C VAL A 481 -11.10 20.94 6.44
N ALA A 482 -9.86 20.88 6.91
CA ALA A 482 -8.67 20.78 6.08
C ALA A 482 -8.50 19.37 5.48
N ALA A 483 -8.95 18.33 6.19
CA ALA A 483 -9.02 16.96 5.67
C ALA A 483 -10.07 16.16 6.44
N ARG A 484 -10.57 15.09 5.85
CA ARG A 484 -11.45 14.12 6.52
C ARG A 484 -11.39 12.77 5.83
N GLY A 485 -11.67 11.72 6.58
CA GLY A 485 -11.66 10.37 6.04
C GLY A 485 -12.09 9.33 7.06
N LYS A 486 -11.78 8.08 6.74
CA LYS A 486 -12.01 6.93 7.61
C LYS A 486 -10.77 6.05 7.60
N LEU A 487 -10.28 5.71 8.79
CA LEU A 487 -9.22 4.75 9.01
C LEU A 487 -9.89 3.39 9.25
N THR A 488 -9.57 2.40 8.43
CA THR A 488 -10.14 1.05 8.59
C THR A 488 -9.49 0.33 9.75
N ASN A 489 -8.15 0.43 9.84
CA ASN A 489 -7.34 -0.29 10.81
C ASN A 489 -6.73 0.66 11.86
N LYS A 490 -6.22 0.06 12.93
CA LYS A 490 -5.33 0.77 13.86
C LYS A 490 -4.00 1.09 13.16
N GLY A 491 -3.19 1.96 13.74
CA GLY A 491 -1.83 2.24 13.24
C GLY A 491 -1.57 3.73 13.05
N PHE A 492 -0.51 4.07 12.32
CA PHE A 492 -0.12 5.46 12.07
C PHE A 492 -0.48 5.89 10.64
N TYR A 493 -0.98 7.13 10.50
CA TYR A 493 -1.40 7.67 9.22
C TYR A 493 -0.93 9.12 9.05
N THR A 494 -0.29 9.42 7.93
CA THR A 494 -0.04 10.78 7.46
C THR A 494 -1.12 11.23 6.48
N ILE A 495 -1.90 12.21 6.90
CA ILE A 495 -3.04 12.76 6.16
C ILE A 495 -2.64 14.05 5.47
N GLU A 496 -2.79 14.08 4.15
CA GLU A 496 -2.62 15.30 3.34
C GLU A 496 -3.77 16.28 3.58
N LEU A 497 -3.42 17.55 3.69
CA LEU A 497 -4.37 18.66 3.83
C LEU A 497 -4.87 19.12 2.46
N ASP A 498 -6.02 19.78 2.44
CA ASP A 498 -6.63 20.26 1.19
C ASP A 498 -5.85 21.36 0.49
N LYS A 499 -4.97 22.05 1.21
CA LYS A 499 -4.01 23.04 0.72
C LYS A 499 -2.84 23.18 1.70
N GLU A 500 -1.82 23.91 1.25
CA GLU A 500 -0.72 24.35 2.09
C GLU A 500 -1.15 25.48 3.04
N TYR A 501 -0.76 25.39 4.32
CA TYR A 501 -1.02 26.40 5.35
C TYR A 501 0.28 27.09 5.74
N ALA A 502 0.43 28.36 5.38
CA ALA A 502 1.64 29.13 5.64
C ALA A 502 1.75 29.53 7.12
N VAL A 503 2.94 29.32 7.70
CA VAL A 503 3.31 29.75 9.04
C VAL A 503 4.65 30.48 8.99
N LYS A 504 4.82 31.51 9.81
CA LYS A 504 6.06 32.29 9.89
C LYS A 504 6.98 31.76 10.97
N LYS A 505 8.28 31.94 10.79
CA LYS A 505 9.25 31.62 11.84
C LYS A 505 8.82 32.20 13.19
N ASN A 506 8.88 31.38 14.24
CA ASN A 506 8.44 31.66 15.61
C ASN A 506 6.92 31.80 15.83
N GLN A 507 6.09 31.75 14.78
CA GLN A 507 4.64 31.72 14.92
C GLN A 507 4.21 30.40 15.57
N LYS A 508 3.26 30.48 16.50
CA LYS A 508 2.55 29.30 16.99
C LYS A 508 1.38 28.99 16.08
N PHE A 509 1.20 27.71 15.78
CA PHE A 509 0.04 27.19 15.06
C PHE A 509 -0.43 25.91 15.74
N ALA A 510 -1.68 25.53 15.55
CA ALA A 510 -2.25 24.32 16.12
C ALA A 510 -2.84 23.42 15.04
N ILE A 511 -2.67 22.11 15.25
CA ILE A 511 -3.39 21.08 14.50
C ILE A 511 -4.44 20.50 15.43
N ILE A 512 -5.69 20.47 14.99
CA ILE A 512 -6.80 19.90 15.75
C ILE A 512 -7.33 18.70 14.98
N ILE A 513 -7.46 17.57 15.67
CA ILE A 513 -8.05 16.35 15.16
C ILE A 513 -9.35 16.10 15.92
N LYS A 514 -10.41 15.83 15.17
CA LYS A 514 -11.64 15.25 15.69
C LYS A 514 -11.71 13.81 15.21
N VAL A 515 -11.91 12.87 16.13
CA VAL A 515 -12.13 11.46 15.80
C VAL A 515 -13.45 10.98 16.36
N THR A 516 -14.10 10.09 15.61
CA THR A 516 -15.37 9.47 16.00
C THR A 516 -15.30 7.97 15.77
N ASN A 517 -15.62 7.18 16.79
CA ASN A 517 -15.93 5.76 16.65
C ASN A 517 -17.36 5.49 17.11
N ASN A 518 -18.15 4.83 16.27
CA ASN A 518 -19.56 4.50 16.56
C ASN A 518 -19.72 3.03 16.99
N ASN A 519 -18.68 2.43 17.57
CA ASN A 519 -18.80 1.11 18.17
C ASN A 519 -19.71 1.15 19.42
N ASN A 520 -20.09 -0.02 19.93
CA ASN A 520 -21.00 -0.12 21.09
C ASN A 520 -20.23 -0.10 22.43
N ASP A 521 -19.02 0.47 22.47
CA ASP A 521 -18.24 0.54 23.69
C ASP A 521 -18.74 1.66 24.62
N ASN A 522 -18.53 1.48 25.92
CA ASN A 522 -18.87 2.48 26.92
C ASN A 522 -17.67 3.37 27.31
N VAL A 523 -16.46 3.02 26.85
CA VAL A 523 -15.22 3.76 27.12
C VAL A 523 -14.45 3.93 25.81
N PHE A 524 -14.36 5.18 25.35
CA PHE A 524 -13.75 5.51 24.06
C PHE A 524 -12.33 6.04 24.26
N LYS A 525 -11.33 5.16 24.10
CA LYS A 525 -9.90 5.48 24.21
C LYS A 525 -9.31 5.90 22.85
N LEU A 526 -9.80 7.03 22.35
CA LEU A 526 -9.57 7.47 20.96
C LEU A 526 -8.42 8.46 20.78
N ILE A 527 -7.72 8.85 21.85
CA ILE A 527 -6.64 9.84 21.81
C ILE A 527 -5.31 9.12 22.03
N PRO A 528 -4.43 9.02 21.02
CA PRO A 528 -3.12 8.42 21.19
C PRO A 528 -2.19 9.37 21.96
N VAL A 529 -1.46 8.83 22.93
CA VAL A 529 -0.51 9.61 23.73
C VAL A 529 0.80 8.84 23.92
N GLU A 530 1.88 9.59 24.10
CA GLU A 530 3.08 9.08 24.74
C GLU A 530 3.04 9.42 26.22
N MET A 531 3.37 8.44 27.05
CA MET A 531 3.49 8.58 28.48
C MET A 531 4.47 7.55 29.03
N GLN A 532 5.10 7.87 30.17
CA GLN A 532 5.96 6.92 30.84
C GLN A 532 5.12 5.75 31.36
N THR A 533 5.45 4.53 30.93
CA THR A 533 4.86 3.30 31.48
C THR A 533 5.87 2.55 32.35
N LYS A 534 5.38 1.61 33.17
CA LYS A 534 6.25 0.79 34.05
C LYS A 534 7.13 -0.19 33.28
N SER A 535 6.73 -0.58 32.07
CA SER A 535 7.45 -1.52 31.21
C SER A 535 8.49 -0.84 30.33
N MET A 536 8.50 0.49 30.27
CA MET A 536 9.46 1.25 29.50
C MET A 536 10.70 1.55 30.33
N GLU A 537 11.87 1.28 29.75
CA GLU A 537 13.15 1.66 30.35
C GLU A 537 13.64 3.03 29.86
N GLY A 538 13.32 3.38 28.61
CA GLY A 538 13.50 4.72 28.07
C GLY A 538 12.70 5.78 28.84
N LYS A 539 13.13 7.04 28.73
CA LYS A 539 12.49 8.18 29.42
C LYS A 539 11.70 9.03 28.43
N VAL A 540 10.40 9.14 28.67
CA VAL A 540 9.54 10.08 27.93
C VAL A 540 9.82 11.51 28.37
N ASP A 541 10.08 12.41 27.42
CA ASP A 541 10.16 13.85 27.67
C ASP A 541 8.76 14.47 27.53
N LEU A 542 8.13 14.82 28.64
CA LEU A 542 6.81 15.46 28.64
C LEU A 542 6.89 17.00 28.67
N THR A 543 8.09 17.57 28.51
CA THR A 543 8.32 19.01 28.64
C THR A 543 8.38 19.74 27.30
N ASP A 544 8.42 18.99 26.20
CA ASP A 544 8.49 19.49 24.82
C ASP A 544 7.11 19.61 24.14
N GLY A 545 6.06 19.05 24.76
CA GLY A 545 4.67 19.08 24.31
C GLY A 545 3.89 20.36 24.67
N GLU A 546 2.87 20.66 23.85
CA GLU A 546 1.83 21.64 24.14
C GLU A 546 0.49 21.13 23.58
N GLY A 547 0.04 20.02 24.16
CA GLY A 547 -1.10 19.23 23.74
C GLY A 547 -2.38 19.51 24.53
N TYR A 548 -3.51 19.39 23.85
CA TYR A 548 -4.82 19.60 24.45
C TYR A 548 -5.84 18.56 23.99
N PHE A 549 -6.81 18.24 24.85
CA PHE A 549 -7.91 17.33 24.52
C PHE A 549 -9.27 17.82 25.05
N SER A 550 -10.36 17.36 24.42
CA SER A 550 -11.73 17.74 24.74
C SER A 550 -12.75 16.70 24.24
N SER A 551 -13.83 16.44 24.97
CA SER A 551 -14.98 15.67 24.44
C SER A 551 -15.93 16.54 23.60
N SER A 552 -16.10 17.81 23.97
CA SER A 552 -17.02 18.74 23.30
C SER A 552 -16.36 19.57 22.20
N GLY A 553 -15.03 19.63 22.19
CA GLY A 553 -14.27 20.50 21.30
C GLY A 553 -14.33 21.98 21.68
N VAL A 554 -14.81 22.34 22.88
CA VAL A 554 -14.83 23.73 23.37
C VAL A 554 -14.12 23.93 24.71
N ASN A 555 -14.14 22.90 25.57
CA ASN A 555 -13.48 22.91 26.87
C ASN A 555 -12.22 22.06 26.80
N TRP A 556 -11.06 22.71 26.70
CA TRP A 556 -9.77 22.06 26.48
C TRP A 556 -8.99 21.87 27.77
N GLN A 557 -8.45 20.67 27.94
CA GLN A 557 -7.55 20.32 29.04
C GLN A 557 -6.15 20.07 28.47
N SER A 558 -5.10 20.45 29.20
CA SER A 558 -3.71 20.14 28.79
C SER A 558 -3.41 18.67 29.02
N ALA A 559 -2.81 18.02 28.02
CA ALA A 559 -2.35 16.64 28.09
C ALA A 559 -1.15 16.50 29.03
N GLU A 560 -0.24 17.47 29.04
CA GLU A 560 0.98 17.45 29.84
C GLU A 560 0.65 17.53 31.33
N ASN A 561 -0.39 18.29 31.71
CA ASN A 561 -0.93 18.30 33.07
C ASN A 561 -1.56 16.95 33.49
N GLN A 562 -1.84 16.05 32.54
CA GLN A 562 -2.27 14.67 32.79
C GLN A 562 -1.10 13.67 32.70
N GLY A 563 0.13 14.14 32.51
CA GLY A 563 1.33 13.30 32.46
C GLY A 563 1.55 12.58 31.12
N CYS A 564 1.22 13.24 30.01
CA CYS A 564 1.41 12.68 28.66
C CYS A 564 1.52 13.76 27.58
N ASN A 565 2.14 13.44 26.44
CA ASN A 565 2.07 14.25 25.22
C ASN A 565 1.12 13.59 24.22
N ILE A 566 0.39 14.38 23.43
CA ILE A 566 -0.46 13.84 22.35
C ILE A 566 0.41 13.38 21.18
N CYS A 567 0.20 12.16 20.68
CA CYS A 567 0.88 11.66 19.48
C CYS A 567 0.26 12.24 18.20
N LEU A 568 0.63 13.49 17.91
CA LEU A 568 0.17 14.25 16.75
C LEU A 568 1.34 15.06 16.19
N LYS A 569 1.58 14.90 14.89
CA LYS A 569 2.68 15.50 14.15
C LYS A 569 2.16 16.43 13.04
N ALA A 570 2.93 17.43 12.68
CA ALA A 570 2.70 18.27 11.50
C ALA A 570 3.91 18.24 10.57
N TYR A 571 3.66 18.22 9.26
CA TYR A 571 4.71 18.15 8.25
C TYR A 571 4.65 19.33 7.30
N GLY A 572 5.80 19.97 7.10
CA GLY A 572 5.95 21.15 6.26
C GLY A 572 6.75 20.89 4.98
N ALA A 573 6.46 21.69 3.95
CA ALA A 573 7.18 21.69 2.68
C ALA A 573 8.33 22.70 2.63
N ASN A 574 8.38 23.65 3.60
CA ASN A 574 9.05 24.95 3.55
C ASN A 574 8.87 25.71 2.21
#